data_AF-A0A5K0XX07-F1
#
_entry.id   AF-A0A5K0XX07-F1
#
_cell.length_a   1.000
_cell.length_b   1.000
_cell.length_c   1.000
_cell.angle_alpha   90.00
_cell.angle_beta   90.00
_cell.angle_gamma   90.00
#
_symmetry.space_group_name_H-M   'P 1'
#
loop_
_entity.id
_entity.type
_entity.pdbx_description
1 polymer ?
#
loop_
_entity_poly.entity_id
_entity_poly.type
_entity_poly.pdbx_seq_one_letter_code
_entity_poly.pdbx_strand_id
1 'polypeptide(L)'
;IRGDFVLISGDTVSNMSLADALQEHKQRRKKDPLAVMTMVIKQSKPSSISCRTRLGNDELFIGIDPESNELLYYEDRADYSKGLVSLDKTLLSERPAVLLQNDKQ
;
A
#
# COMPACT_ATOMS: atom_id res chain seq x y z
N ILE A 1 -20.38 9.15 9.26
CA ILE A 1 -19.63 8.07 9.96
C ILE A 1 -18.97 8.69 11.18
N ARG A 2 -19.00 8.03 12.35
CA ARG A 2 -18.37 8.53 13.59
C ARG A 2 -17.25 7.57 14.00
N GLY A 3 -16.00 8.05 14.03
CA GLY A 3 -14.82 7.26 14.41
C GLY A 3 -14.16 6.51 13.26
N ASP A 4 -13.17 5.69 13.60
CA ASP A 4 -12.44 4.82 12.66
C ASP A 4 -13.38 3.77 12.07
N PHE A 5 -13.22 3.47 10.78
CA PHE A 5 -14.01 2.46 10.08
C PHE A 5 -13.14 1.70 9.09
N VAL A 6 -13.60 0.51 8.71
CA VAL A 6 -12.99 -0.29 7.65
C VAL A 6 -13.84 -0.12 6.40
N LEU A 7 -13.20 0.24 5.29
CA LEU A 7 -13.82 0.32 3.97
C LEU A 7 -13.34 -0.85 3.11
N ILE A 8 -14.27 -1.56 2.51
CA ILE A 8 -14.01 -2.68 1.61
C ILE A 8 -14.85 -2.47 0.35
N SER A 9 -14.22 -2.60 -0.81
CA SER A 9 -14.90 -2.56 -2.11
C SER A 9 -15.18 -3.99 -2.58
N GLY A 10 -16.45 -4.33 -2.74
CA GLY A 10 -16.88 -5.68 -3.13
C GLY A 10 -16.76 -6.71 -2.02
N ASP A 11 -16.85 -7.99 -2.38
CA ASP A 11 -16.78 -9.10 -1.44
C ASP A 11 -15.31 -9.52 -1.24
N THR A 12 -14.86 -9.56 0.01
CA THR A 12 -13.48 -9.94 0.38
C THR A 12 -13.47 -11.16 1.29
N VAL A 13 -12.69 -12.17 0.92
CA VAL A 13 -12.39 -13.32 1.77
C VAL A 13 -10.92 -13.25 2.17
N SER A 14 -10.65 -13.15 3.47
CA SER A 14 -9.29 -13.09 4.03
C SER A 14 -9.25 -13.75 5.40
N ASN A 15 -8.11 -14.32 5.76
CA ASN A 15 -7.81 -14.84 7.09
C ASN A 15 -6.90 -13.91 7.92
N MET A 16 -6.61 -12.71 7.41
CA MET A 16 -5.77 -11.71 8.08
C MET A 16 -6.49 -11.14 9.31
N SER A 17 -5.78 -11.06 10.44
CA SER A 17 -6.30 -10.44 11.65
C SER A 17 -6.35 -8.92 11.50
N LEU A 18 -7.55 -8.35 11.50
CA LEU A 18 -7.73 -6.90 11.48
C LEU A 18 -7.35 -6.23 12.81
N ALA A 19 -7.22 -6.98 13.90
CA ALA A 19 -6.95 -6.41 15.22
C ALA A 19 -5.61 -5.63 15.23
N ASP A 20 -4.56 -6.22 14.64
CA ASP A 20 -3.23 -5.62 14.63
C ASP A 20 -3.20 -4.36 13.76
N ALA A 21 -3.81 -4.41 12.57
CA ALA A 21 -3.91 -3.25 11.68
C ALA A 21 -4.73 -2.10 12.31
N LEU A 22 -5.84 -2.41 12.99
CA LEU A 22 -6.64 -1.40 13.68
C LEU A 22 -5.90 -0.81 14.87
N GLN A 23 -5.14 -1.61 15.61
CA GLN A 23 -4.31 -1.12 16.70
C GLN A 23 -3.23 -0.18 16.17
N GLU A 24 -2.51 -0.58 15.12
CA GLU A 24 -1.50 0.25 14.49
C GLU A 24 -2.07 1.57 13.97
N HIS A 25 -3.20 1.52 13.26
CA HIS A 25 -3.92 2.71 12.79
C HIS A 25 -4.25 3.68 13.94
N LYS A 26 -4.81 3.15 15.05
CA LYS A 26 -5.13 3.97 16.23
C LYS A 26 -3.89 4.56 16.88
N GLN A 27 -2.79 3.82 16.97
CA GLN A 27 -1.55 4.34 17.54
C GLN A 27 -0.92 5.41 16.65
N ARG A 28 -0.97 5.23 15.33
CA ARG A 28 -0.54 6.23 14.35
C ARG A 28 -1.38 7.51 14.48
N ARG A 29 -2.71 7.39 14.47
CA ARG A 29 -3.64 8.53 14.63
C ARG A 29 -3.48 9.30 15.95
N LYS A 30 -3.08 8.62 17.02
CA LYS A 30 -2.78 9.27 18.31
C LYS A 30 -1.53 10.13 18.25
N LYS A 31 -0.51 9.69 17.50
CA LYS A 31 0.74 10.43 17.32
C LYS A 31 0.60 11.55 16.29
N ASP A 32 -0.11 11.27 15.20
CA ASP A 32 -0.37 12.20 14.11
C ASP A 32 -1.86 12.20 13.74
N PRO A 33 -2.60 13.26 14.10
CA PRO A 33 -4.01 13.42 13.72
C PRO A 33 -4.26 13.47 12.20
N LEU A 34 -3.23 13.77 11.38
CA LEU A 34 -3.32 13.83 9.92
C LEU A 34 -3.22 12.46 9.26
N ALA A 35 -2.88 11.41 9.99
CA ALA A 35 -2.85 10.03 9.50
C ALA A 35 -4.29 9.48 9.29
N VAL A 36 -4.90 9.83 8.15
CA VAL A 36 -6.33 9.56 7.89
C VAL A 36 -6.66 8.10 7.51
N MET A 37 -5.72 7.37 6.89
CA MET A 37 -5.99 6.05 6.31
C MET A 37 -4.82 5.10 6.51
N THR A 38 -5.10 3.80 6.61
CA THR A 38 -4.09 2.74 6.62
C THR A 38 -4.53 1.67 5.63
N MET A 39 -3.73 1.47 4.57
CA MET A 39 -4.01 0.48 3.53
C MET A 39 -3.40 -0.86 3.93
N VAL A 40 -4.19 -1.93 3.84
CA VAL A 40 -3.72 -3.30 4.08
C VAL A 40 -3.52 -3.97 2.72
N ILE A 41 -2.26 -4.28 2.39
CA ILE A 41 -1.87 -4.88 1.12
C ILE A 41 -1.18 -6.22 1.41
N LYS A 42 -1.53 -7.26 0.66
CA LYS A 42 -0.86 -8.56 0.73
C LYS A 42 0.14 -8.69 -0.41
N GLN A 43 1.42 -8.83 -0.07
CA GLN A 43 2.44 -9.23 -1.04
C GLN A 43 2.10 -10.61 -1.62
N SER A 44 2.05 -10.72 -2.94
CA SER A 44 1.88 -12.01 -3.63
C SER A 44 3.25 -12.66 -3.86
N LYS A 45 3.26 -13.97 -4.15
CA LYS A 45 4.51 -14.64 -4.53
C LYS A 45 4.81 -14.31 -6.00
N PRO A 46 6.08 -14.10 -6.39
CA PRO A 46 6.48 -13.79 -7.76
C PRO A 46 6.47 -15.02 -8.69
N SER A 47 5.50 -15.93 -8.53
CA SER A 47 5.33 -17.08 -9.42
C SER A 47 4.13 -16.87 -10.34
N SER A 48 4.28 -17.28 -11.59
CA SER A 48 3.20 -17.30 -12.60
C SER A 48 1.95 -18.07 -12.13
N ILE A 49 2.09 -18.96 -11.14
CA ILE A 49 1.02 -19.79 -10.59
C ILE A 49 0.28 -19.07 -9.44
N SER A 50 0.97 -18.30 -8.60
CA SER A 50 0.38 -17.55 -7.47
C SER A 50 -0.20 -16.19 -7.85
N CYS A 51 0.20 -15.65 -9.01
CA CYS A 51 -0.41 -14.44 -9.58
C CYS A 51 -1.90 -14.66 -9.95
N ARG A 52 -2.35 -15.91 -10.09
CA ARG A 52 -3.76 -16.29 -10.38
C ARG A 52 -4.79 -15.85 -9.34
N THR A 53 -4.37 -15.52 -8.12
CA THR A 53 -5.29 -14.98 -7.09
C THR A 53 -5.66 -13.51 -7.33
N ARG A 54 -5.00 -12.84 -8.28
CA ARG A 54 -5.35 -11.48 -8.70
C ARG A 54 -6.53 -11.56 -9.68
N LEU A 55 -7.66 -10.95 -9.33
CA LEU A 55 -8.67 -10.60 -10.32
C LEU A 55 -8.18 -9.36 -11.07
N GLY A 56 -7.82 -9.51 -12.34
CA GLY A 56 -7.36 -8.41 -13.20
C GLY A 56 -5.86 -8.45 -13.53
N ASN A 57 -5.46 -7.58 -14.47
CA ASN A 57 -4.08 -7.43 -14.95
C ASN A 57 -3.36 -6.22 -14.32
N ASP A 58 -3.91 -5.68 -13.23
CA ASP A 58 -3.51 -4.39 -12.69
C ASP A 58 -2.24 -4.55 -11.84
N GLU A 59 -1.06 -4.21 -12.38
CA GLU A 59 0.15 -4.12 -11.56
C GLU A 59 0.06 -2.96 -10.59
N LEU A 60 0.36 -3.27 -9.32
CA LEU A 60 0.41 -2.30 -8.26
C LEU A 60 1.86 -1.93 -7.98
N PHE A 61 2.19 -0.66 -8.17
CA PHE A 61 3.44 -0.07 -7.72
C PHE A 61 3.20 0.75 -6.47
N ILE A 62 3.97 0.46 -5.42
CA ILE A 62 3.96 1.24 -4.19
C ILE A 62 5.35 1.70 -3.84
N GLY A 63 5.44 2.95 -3.37
CA GLY A 63 6.62 3.48 -2.71
C GLY A 63 6.28 3.75 -1.25
N ILE A 64 7.06 3.19 -0.33
CA ILE A 64 6.85 3.34 1.10
C ILE A 64 8.11 3.86 1.79
N ASP A 65 7.91 4.68 2.81
CA ASP A 65 8.97 5.00 3.76
C ASP A 65 9.24 3.76 4.64
N PRO A 66 10.47 3.22 4.67
CA PRO A 66 10.76 1.95 5.34
C PRO A 66 10.75 2.05 6.88
N GLU A 67 10.82 3.26 7.45
CA GLU A 67 10.86 3.47 8.90
C GLU A 67 9.44 3.64 9.47
N SER A 68 8.62 4.44 8.79
CA SER A 68 7.27 4.82 9.23
C SER A 68 6.15 3.97 8.63
N ASN A 69 6.44 3.22 7.55
CA ASN A 69 5.46 2.57 6.68
C ASN A 69 4.44 3.57 6.08
N GLU A 70 4.84 4.82 5.87
CA GLU A 70 4.05 5.81 5.15
C GLU A 70 4.02 5.46 3.65
N LEU A 71 2.83 5.49 3.05
CA LEU A 71 2.66 5.32 1.61
C LEU A 71 2.96 6.64 0.90
N LEU A 72 4.08 6.69 0.16
CA LEU A 72 4.56 7.87 -0.55
C LEU A 72 4.15 7.88 -2.03
N TYR A 73 3.96 6.70 -2.61
CA TYR A 73 3.58 6.53 -4.00
C TYR A 73 2.63 5.35 -4.15
N TYR A 74 1.59 5.54 -4.97
CA TYR A 74 0.60 4.51 -5.28
C TYR A 74 0.18 4.65 -6.75
N GLU A 75 0.34 3.57 -7.51
CA GLU A 75 -0.11 3.48 -8.90
C GLU A 75 -0.63 2.06 -9.16
N ASP A 76 -1.93 1.95 -9.45
CA ASP A 76 -2.63 0.68 -9.76
C ASP A 76 -2.90 0.49 -11.26
N ARG A 77 -2.57 1.50 -12.08
CA ARG A 77 -2.75 1.52 -13.53
C ARG A 77 -1.51 2.03 -14.23
N ALA A 78 -0.37 1.42 -13.93
CA ALA A 78 0.86 1.74 -14.64
C ALA A 78 0.67 1.41 -16.13
N ASP A 79 0.50 2.44 -16.95
CA ASP A 79 0.54 2.31 -18.41
C ASP A 79 1.93 1.79 -18.77
N TYR A 80 2.05 0.48 -19.01
CA TYR A 80 3.32 -0.16 -19.36
C TYR A 80 4.00 0.43 -20.60
N SER A 81 3.25 1.16 -21.42
CA SER A 81 3.80 1.92 -22.55
C SER A 81 4.79 2.99 -22.10
N LYS A 82 4.71 3.48 -20.85
CA LYS A 82 5.60 4.51 -20.30
C LYS A 82 6.89 3.94 -19.71
N GLY A 83 6.87 2.70 -19.19
CA GLY A 83 8.05 2.02 -18.62
C GLY A 83 8.79 2.80 -17.51
N LEU A 84 8.16 3.84 -16.96
CA LEU A 84 8.79 4.81 -16.08
C LEU A 84 7.82 5.23 -14.99
N VAL A 85 8.30 5.19 -13.75
CA VAL A 85 7.61 5.69 -12.55
C VAL A 85 8.21 7.05 -12.21
N SER A 86 7.36 8.07 -12.04
CA SER A 86 7.81 9.41 -11.65
C SER A 86 7.53 9.65 -10.17
N LEU A 87 8.59 9.85 -9.39
CA LEU A 87 8.52 10.22 -7.98
C LEU A 87 8.93 11.68 -7.82
N ASP A 88 8.22 12.41 -6.95
CA ASP A 88 8.64 13.75 -6.58
C ASP A 88 9.96 13.67 -5.78
N LYS A 89 10.96 14.45 -6.21
CA LYS A 89 12.28 14.51 -5.60
C LYS A 89 12.25 15.15 -4.21
N THR A 90 11.24 15.96 -3.92
CA THR A 90 11.05 16.56 -2.59
C THR A 90 10.91 15.49 -1.51
N LEU A 91 10.28 14.35 -1.84
CA LEU A 91 10.11 13.21 -0.92
C LEU A 91 11.44 12.65 -0.41
N LEU A 92 12.49 12.68 -1.25
CA LEU A 92 13.85 12.21 -0.92
C LEU A 92 14.68 13.26 -0.17
N SER A 93 14.24 14.51 -0.14
CA SER A 93 14.92 15.57 0.61
C SER A 93 14.57 15.53 2.09
N GLU A 94 13.37 15.05 2.41
CA GLU A 94 12.85 14.91 3.77
C GLU A 94 13.09 13.52 4.37
N ARG A 95 13.33 12.50 3.52
CA ARG A 95 13.41 11.09 3.92
C ARG A 95 14.70 10.43 3.41
N PRO A 96 15.39 9.63 4.24
CA PRO A 96 16.68 9.04 3.89
C PRO A 96 16.56 7.89 2.86
N ALA A 97 15.39 7.26 2.74
CA ALA A 97 15.17 6.13 1.85
C ALA A 97 13.69 5.97 1.45
N VAL A 98 13.46 5.39 0.27
CA VAL A 98 12.13 4.96 -0.20
C VAL A 98 12.25 3.52 -0.69
N LEU A 99 11.41 2.64 -0.16
CA LEU A 99 11.32 1.26 -0.61
C LEU A 99 10.26 1.16 -1.70
N LEU A 100 10.70 0.81 -2.92
CA LEU A 100 9.81 0.54 -4.04
C LEU A 100 9.48 -0.95 -4.09
N GLN A 101 8.19 -1.26 -4.15
CA GLN A 101 7.70 -2.63 -4.30
C GLN A 101 6.79 -2.71 -5.53
N ASN A 102 7.10 -3.69 -6.38
CA ASN A 102 6.21 -4.20 -7.40
C ASN A 102 6.02 -5.69 -7.14
N ASP A 103 4.78 -6.14 -7.24
CA ASP A 103 4.37 -7.53 -7.07
C ASP A 103 4.78 -8.44 -8.25
N LYS A 104 5.40 -7.88 -9.31
CA LYS A 104 5.83 -8.60 -10.52
C LYS A 104 7.26 -9.17 -10.47
N GLN A 105 8.06 -8.90 -9.43
CA GLN A 105 9.45 -9.35 -9.32
C GLN A 105 9.70 -10.35 -8.20
#